data_AF-A0A292RZK0-F1
#
_entry.id   AF-A0A292RZK0-F1
#
_cell.length_a   1.000
_cell.length_b   1.000
_cell.length_c   1.000
_cell.angle_alpha   90.00
_cell.angle_beta   90.00
_cell.angle_gamma   90.00
#
_symmetry.space_group_name_H-M   'P 1'
#
loop_
_entity.id
_entity.type
_entity.pdbx_description
1 polymer ?
#
loop_
_entity_poly.entity_id
_entity_poly.type
_entity_poly.pdbx_seq_one_letter_code
_entity_poly.pdbx_strand_id
1 'polypeptide(L)'
;MKQKKKYNWGKQNNLFETKKQETKSSVIPVTLKECKNIIYNIFAKPKYDKLSITKKAYIKLMCYINLIGDYEISGFGRIQDGIITDFKILKQEVKSAYVECNEDAVMDFVRSIPTEQLSEWELDWHSHVDMPTSPSGTDWDNYESMSALRGHKQFPAMIVNKQQQFTLINYISANKHDSIDLYITDEDIEKAEIDAIYKEAEADIKANCTRPIFIKDTKANAVTYPTDYYSGYYGYGNNAADDLDECHCKSCGIPLINSHELTTGFCEDCEGALGIVK
;
A
#
# COMPACT_ATOMS: atom_id res chain seq x y z
N MET A 1 13.72 -28.92 69.20
CA MET A 1 13.86 -29.95 68.14
C MET A 1 12.47 -30.30 67.61
N LYS A 2 12.12 -29.86 66.40
CA LYS A 2 10.82 -30.10 65.75
C LYS A 2 10.95 -31.31 64.80
N GLN A 3 10.21 -32.38 65.08
CA GLN A 3 10.11 -33.55 64.19
C GLN A 3 9.18 -33.25 63.01
N LYS A 4 9.65 -33.51 61.79
CA LYS A 4 8.91 -33.37 60.53
C LYS A 4 7.99 -34.59 60.34
N LYS A 5 6.68 -34.36 60.18
CA LYS A 5 5.75 -35.37 59.65
C LYS A 5 5.77 -35.33 58.11
N LYS A 6 6.07 -36.48 57.50
CA LYS A 6 5.82 -36.80 56.08
C LYS A 6 4.33 -37.04 55.89
N TYR A 7 3.75 -36.50 54.83
CA TYR A 7 2.46 -36.93 54.29
C TYR A 7 2.62 -37.27 52.80
N ASN A 8 2.39 -38.54 52.47
CA ASN A 8 2.17 -39.05 51.12
C ASN A 8 0.77 -38.63 50.66
N TRP A 9 0.66 -38.06 49.46
CA TRP A 9 -0.60 -37.92 48.76
C TRP A 9 -0.57 -38.76 47.49
N GLY A 10 -1.53 -39.67 47.40
CA GLY A 10 -1.66 -40.68 46.37
C GLY A 10 -2.08 -40.13 45.00
N LYS A 11 -1.92 -41.00 44.01
CA LYS A 11 -2.40 -40.85 42.65
C LYS A 11 -3.92 -40.64 42.62
N GLN A 12 -4.37 -39.61 41.89
CA GLN A 12 -5.62 -39.66 41.13
C GLN A 12 -5.37 -39.12 39.72
N ASN A 13 -5.92 -39.83 38.76
CA ASN A 13 -5.74 -39.66 37.32
C ASN A 13 -6.61 -38.53 36.76
N ASN A 14 -6.16 -38.01 35.61
CA ASN A 14 -6.90 -37.39 34.51
C ASN A 14 -7.52 -36.01 34.74
N LEU A 15 -6.96 -35.01 34.06
CA LEU A 15 -7.59 -34.30 32.93
C LEU A 15 -6.78 -33.04 32.63
N PHE A 16 -5.78 -33.16 31.75
CA PHE A 16 -5.39 -32.10 30.83
C PHE A 16 -4.64 -32.80 29.70
N GLU A 17 -5.41 -33.36 28.77
CA GLU A 17 -4.92 -33.56 27.41
C GLU A 17 -4.62 -32.17 26.85
N THR A 18 -3.38 -31.71 27.03
CA THR A 18 -2.84 -30.68 26.15
C THR A 18 -2.79 -31.30 24.77
N LYS A 19 -3.83 -31.08 23.96
CA LYS A 19 -3.70 -31.15 22.51
C LYS A 19 -2.53 -30.24 22.15
N LYS A 20 -1.37 -30.83 21.90
CA LYS A 20 -0.36 -30.18 21.07
C LYS A 20 -1.07 -29.92 19.75
N GLN A 21 -1.54 -28.69 19.56
CA GLN A 21 -1.69 -28.16 18.22
C GLN A 21 -0.28 -28.19 17.65
N GLU A 22 0.04 -29.28 16.95
CA GLU A 22 1.05 -29.25 15.92
C GLU A 22 0.60 -28.13 14.97
N THR A 23 1.17 -26.95 15.14
CA THR A 23 1.26 -25.99 14.07
C THR A 23 1.98 -26.74 12.96
N LYS A 24 1.21 -27.26 12.00
CA LYS A 24 1.75 -27.61 10.70
C LYS A 24 2.37 -26.32 10.18
N SER A 25 3.65 -26.13 10.46
CA SER A 25 4.48 -25.27 9.64
C SER A 25 4.34 -25.87 8.25
N SER A 26 3.50 -25.24 7.43
CA SER A 26 3.44 -25.51 6.01
C SER A 26 4.77 -24.99 5.45
N VAL A 27 5.84 -25.74 5.71
CA VAL A 27 7.09 -25.58 4.98
C VAL A 27 6.75 -26.01 3.57
N ILE A 28 6.35 -25.03 2.76
CA ILE A 28 6.19 -25.22 1.32
C ILE A 28 7.56 -25.71 0.85
N PRO A 29 7.66 -26.92 0.27
CA PRO A 29 8.95 -27.46 -0.11
C PRO A 29 9.55 -26.59 -1.21
N VAL A 30 10.59 -25.82 -0.85
CA VAL A 30 11.37 -25.02 -1.78
C VAL A 30 12.02 -25.97 -2.78
N THR A 31 11.81 -25.73 -4.06
CA THR A 31 12.36 -26.56 -5.13
C THR A 31 13.88 -26.45 -5.18
N LEU A 32 14.57 -27.47 -5.72
CA LEU A 32 16.02 -27.40 -5.94
C LEU A 32 16.42 -26.18 -6.78
N LYS A 33 15.55 -25.75 -7.70
CA LYS A 33 15.75 -24.57 -8.55
C LYS A 33 15.72 -23.28 -7.72
N GLU A 34 14.75 -23.13 -6.82
CA GLU A 34 14.64 -21.99 -5.92
C GLU A 34 15.81 -21.95 -4.93
N CYS A 35 16.18 -23.08 -4.32
CA CYS A 35 17.38 -23.16 -3.47
C CYS A 35 18.64 -22.70 -4.19
N LYS A 36 18.81 -23.09 -5.47
CA LYS A 36 19.94 -22.63 -6.29
C LYS A 36 19.90 -21.12 -6.53
N ASN A 37 18.74 -20.55 -6.82
CA ASN A 37 18.59 -19.11 -7.03
C ASN A 37 18.89 -18.32 -5.76
N ILE A 38 18.36 -18.75 -4.61
CA ILE A 38 18.61 -18.12 -3.31
C ILE A 38 20.12 -18.10 -3.03
N ILE A 39 20.79 -19.25 -3.14
CA ILE A 39 22.23 -19.35 -2.90
C ILE A 39 23.00 -18.47 -3.88
N TYR A 40 22.67 -18.52 -5.17
CA TYR A 40 23.33 -17.70 -6.18
C TYR A 40 23.20 -16.20 -5.87
N ASN A 41 22.00 -15.73 -5.52
CA ASN A 41 21.74 -14.31 -5.32
C ASN A 41 22.40 -13.74 -4.08
N ILE A 42 22.57 -14.53 -3.01
CA ILE A 42 23.32 -14.10 -1.81
C ILE A 42 24.77 -13.73 -2.18
N PHE A 43 25.39 -14.44 -3.12
CA PHE A 43 26.76 -14.17 -3.57
C PHE A 43 26.85 -13.33 -4.85
N ALA A 44 25.74 -13.12 -5.55
CA ALA A 44 25.70 -12.30 -6.75
C ALA A 44 25.91 -10.82 -6.41
N LYS A 45 26.51 -10.11 -7.36
CA LYS A 45 26.57 -8.65 -7.32
C LYS A 45 25.16 -8.06 -7.41
N PRO A 46 24.93 -6.87 -6.85
CA PRO A 46 23.68 -6.14 -7.05
C PRO A 46 23.39 -5.98 -8.54
N LYS A 47 22.11 -6.05 -8.91
CA LYS A 47 21.69 -5.86 -10.30
C LYS A 47 22.01 -4.43 -10.80
N TYR A 48 21.82 -3.44 -9.93
CA TYR A 48 22.04 -2.03 -10.24
C TYR A 48 22.91 -1.37 -9.16
N ASP A 49 24.02 -0.75 -9.55
CA ASP A 49 24.74 0.13 -8.61
C ASP A 49 24.18 1.55 -8.62
N LYS A 50 23.54 1.93 -9.74
CA LYS A 50 22.90 3.23 -9.96
C LYS A 50 21.69 3.10 -10.88
N LEU A 51 20.73 4.00 -10.70
CA LEU A 51 19.60 4.21 -11.60
C LEU A 51 19.40 5.70 -11.85
N SER A 52 18.93 6.03 -13.05
CA SER A 52 18.44 7.38 -13.35
C SER A 52 16.91 7.36 -13.47
N ILE A 53 16.22 8.46 -13.20
CA ILE A 53 14.78 8.63 -13.45
C ILE A 53 14.59 9.76 -14.46
N THR A 54 13.80 9.53 -15.51
CA THR A 54 13.47 10.61 -16.45
C THR A 54 12.70 11.70 -15.71
N LYS A 55 12.91 12.97 -16.07
CA LYS A 55 12.21 14.07 -15.40
C LYS A 55 10.69 13.95 -15.58
N LYS A 56 10.22 13.39 -16.70
CA LYS A 56 8.80 13.05 -16.91
C LYS A 56 8.29 12.03 -15.89
N ALA A 57 8.99 10.91 -15.72
CA ALA A 57 8.63 9.88 -14.75
C ALA A 57 8.69 10.41 -13.31
N TYR A 58 9.68 11.25 -13.01
CA TYR A 58 9.81 11.93 -11.72
C TYR A 58 8.61 12.85 -11.44
N ILE A 59 8.23 13.70 -12.40
CA ILE A 59 7.06 14.57 -12.26
C ILE A 59 5.80 13.73 -12.04
N LYS A 60 5.61 12.66 -12.81
CA LYS A 60 4.46 11.75 -12.67
C LYS A 60 4.39 11.10 -11.29
N LEU A 61 5.51 10.60 -10.79
CA LEU A 61 5.63 10.03 -9.44
C LEU A 61 5.26 11.07 -8.37
N MET A 62 5.80 12.29 -8.47
CA MET A 62 5.49 13.36 -7.52
C MET A 62 4.03 13.80 -7.64
N CYS A 63 3.45 13.84 -8.84
CA CYS A 63 2.02 14.07 -9.02
C CYS A 63 1.23 13.02 -8.25
N TYR A 64 1.52 11.72 -8.40
CA TYR A 64 0.79 10.67 -7.69
C TYR A 64 0.77 10.90 -6.16
N ILE A 65 1.93 11.16 -5.57
CA ILE A 65 2.07 11.30 -4.10
C ILE A 65 1.37 12.56 -3.58
N ASN A 66 1.41 13.66 -4.33
CA ASN A 66 0.73 14.90 -3.92
C ASN A 66 -0.79 14.81 -4.11
N LEU A 67 -1.23 14.10 -5.14
CA LEU A 67 -2.62 13.95 -5.53
C LEU A 67 -3.40 13.02 -4.58
N ILE A 68 -2.77 11.96 -4.08
CA ILE A 68 -3.48 10.97 -3.24
C ILE A 68 -3.93 11.53 -1.87
N GLY A 69 -3.28 12.57 -1.37
CA GLY A 69 -3.52 13.16 -0.05
C GLY A 69 -2.61 12.54 0.99
N ASP A 70 -3.19 12.02 2.09
CA ASP A 70 -2.44 11.50 3.24
C ASP A 70 -2.40 9.96 3.30
N TYR A 71 -2.62 9.32 2.14
CA TYR A 71 -2.67 7.87 2.01
C TYR A 71 -1.49 7.35 1.20
N GLU A 72 -0.95 6.21 1.61
CA GLU A 72 0.11 5.56 0.85
C GLU A 72 -0.44 4.94 -0.44
N ILE A 73 0.41 4.86 -1.46
CA ILE A 73 0.14 4.19 -2.72
C ILE A 73 1.35 3.37 -3.17
N SER A 74 1.11 2.30 -3.90
CA SER A 74 2.15 1.45 -4.47
C SER A 74 1.97 1.17 -5.95
N GLY A 75 3.05 0.71 -6.58
CA GLY A 75 2.98 0.07 -7.88
C GLY A 75 4.33 -0.29 -8.47
N PHE A 76 4.42 -0.23 -9.80
CA PHE A 76 5.63 -0.61 -10.53
C PHE A 76 6.21 0.57 -11.31
N GLY A 77 7.54 0.58 -11.41
CA GLY A 77 8.30 1.45 -12.31
C GLY A 77 8.92 0.65 -13.45
N ARG A 78 8.97 1.28 -14.62
CA ARG A 78 9.57 0.72 -15.83
C ARG A 78 11.03 1.14 -15.94
N ILE A 79 11.95 0.19 -16.05
CA ILE A 79 13.38 0.40 -16.23
C ILE A 79 13.82 -0.03 -17.62
N GLN A 80 14.45 0.89 -18.36
CA GLN A 80 15.08 0.64 -19.65
C GLN A 80 16.53 1.12 -19.61
N ASP A 81 17.48 0.22 -19.84
CA ASP A 81 18.92 0.53 -19.84
C ASP A 81 19.42 1.29 -18.60
N GLY A 82 18.87 0.97 -17.42
CA GLY A 82 19.22 1.62 -16.15
C GLY A 82 18.53 2.98 -15.92
N ILE A 83 17.53 3.31 -16.73
CA ILE A 83 16.73 4.52 -16.61
C ILE A 83 15.28 4.14 -16.30
N ILE A 84 14.73 4.70 -15.22
CA ILE A 84 13.33 4.62 -14.86
C ILE A 84 12.55 5.58 -15.76
N THR A 85 11.77 5.03 -16.69
CA THR A 85 11.10 5.79 -17.75
C THR A 85 9.63 6.05 -17.49
N ASP A 86 8.98 5.27 -16.63
CA ASP A 86 7.57 5.47 -16.27
C ASP A 86 7.23 4.83 -14.91
N PHE A 87 6.12 5.26 -14.32
CA PHE A 87 5.49 4.67 -13.14
C PHE A 87 4.02 4.36 -13.41
N LYS A 88 3.55 3.27 -12.84
CA LYS A 88 2.14 2.91 -12.76
C LYS A 88 1.78 2.52 -11.34
N ILE A 89 0.59 2.94 -10.93
CA ILE A 89 -0.02 2.53 -9.67
C ILE A 89 -0.85 1.26 -9.90
N LEU A 90 -0.86 0.38 -8.91
CA LEU A 90 -1.69 -0.82 -8.94
C LEU A 90 -3.11 -0.49 -8.46
N LYS A 91 -4.07 -1.36 -8.77
CA LYS A 91 -5.38 -1.30 -8.12
C LYS A 91 -5.20 -1.58 -6.64
N GLN A 92 -5.70 -0.70 -5.79
CA GLN A 92 -5.42 -0.76 -4.36
C GLN A 92 -6.47 -0.03 -3.54
N GLU A 93 -6.70 -0.53 -2.34
CA GLU A 93 -7.40 0.22 -1.29
C GLU A 93 -6.35 1.00 -0.50
N VAL A 94 -6.47 2.33 -0.50
CA VAL A 94 -5.47 3.20 0.12
C VAL A 94 -5.80 3.43 1.59
N LYS A 95 -4.80 3.25 2.46
CA LYS A 95 -4.91 3.49 3.91
C LYS A 95 -3.76 4.42 4.34
N SER A 96 -3.91 5.03 5.51
CA SER A 96 -3.01 6.12 5.94
C SER A 96 -1.60 5.66 6.32
N ALA A 97 -1.42 4.38 6.66
CA ALA A 97 -0.15 3.86 7.17
C ALA A 97 0.33 2.57 6.49
N TYR A 98 -0.42 2.06 5.51
CA TYR A 98 -0.03 0.93 4.68
C TYR A 98 -0.92 0.83 3.44
N VAL A 99 -0.44 0.12 2.41
CA VAL A 99 -1.20 -0.16 1.18
C VAL A 99 -1.59 -1.63 1.13
N GLU A 100 -2.87 -1.92 0.84
CA GLU A 100 -3.29 -3.26 0.47
C GLU A 100 -3.32 -3.40 -1.06
N CYS A 101 -2.23 -3.93 -1.60
CA CYS A 101 -2.19 -4.43 -2.97
C CYS A 101 -2.39 -5.95 -2.93
N ASN A 102 -3.46 -6.45 -3.55
CA ASN A 102 -3.71 -7.88 -3.63
C ASN A 102 -3.03 -8.52 -4.86
N GLU A 103 -2.90 -9.85 -4.85
CA GLU A 103 -2.30 -10.61 -5.96
C GLU A 103 -3.04 -10.37 -7.28
N ASP A 104 -4.37 -10.21 -7.22
CA ASP A 104 -5.20 -9.90 -8.39
C ASP A 104 -4.81 -8.58 -9.06
N ALA A 105 -4.48 -7.54 -8.30
CA ALA A 105 -4.03 -6.25 -8.83
C ALA A 105 -2.69 -6.38 -9.57
N VAL A 106 -1.76 -7.18 -9.03
CA VAL A 106 -0.48 -7.48 -9.71
C VAL A 106 -0.73 -8.25 -10.99
N MET A 107 -1.62 -9.25 -10.97
CA MET A 107 -1.95 -10.03 -12.17
C MET A 107 -2.70 -9.23 -13.23
N ASP A 108 -3.60 -8.33 -12.83
CA ASP A 108 -4.27 -7.39 -13.72
C ASP A 108 -3.28 -6.46 -14.40
N PHE A 109 -2.31 -5.94 -13.64
CA PHE A 109 -1.23 -5.13 -14.20
C PHE A 109 -0.42 -5.93 -15.21
N VAL A 110 0.07 -7.12 -14.85
CA VAL A 110 0.84 -7.99 -15.76
C VAL A 110 0.06 -8.30 -17.04
N ARG A 111 -1.25 -8.51 -16.97
CA ARG A 111 -2.10 -8.73 -18.17
C ARG A 111 -2.31 -7.46 -19.00
N SER A 112 -2.21 -6.28 -18.40
CA SER A 112 -2.40 -5.00 -19.09
C SER A 112 -1.18 -4.54 -19.90
N ILE A 113 -0.01 -5.09 -19.58
CA ILE A 113 1.26 -4.73 -20.21
C ILE A 113 1.59 -5.69 -21.35
N PRO A 114 2.10 -5.21 -22.50
CA PRO A 114 2.61 -6.08 -23.57
C PRO A 114 3.72 -7.00 -23.06
N THR A 115 3.69 -8.28 -23.45
CA THR A 115 4.62 -9.31 -22.98
C THR A 115 6.09 -8.90 -23.10
N GLU A 116 6.45 -8.22 -24.19
CA GLU A 116 7.80 -7.73 -24.47
C GLU A 116 8.29 -6.65 -23.50
N GLN A 117 7.38 -5.97 -22.81
CA GLN A 117 7.71 -4.93 -21.83
C GLN A 117 7.73 -5.46 -20.40
N LEU A 118 7.22 -6.68 -20.14
CA LEU A 118 7.11 -7.22 -18.78
C LEU A 118 8.45 -7.27 -18.03
N SER A 119 9.56 -7.54 -18.73
CA SER A 119 10.88 -7.56 -18.10
C SER A 119 11.41 -6.18 -17.71
N GLU A 120 10.79 -5.11 -18.20
CA GLU A 120 11.15 -3.72 -17.88
C GLU A 120 10.39 -3.22 -16.65
N TRP A 121 9.22 -3.77 -16.33
CA TRP A 121 8.43 -3.40 -15.14
C TRP A 121 8.86 -4.17 -13.91
N GLU A 122 10.00 -3.77 -13.35
CA GLU A 122 10.65 -4.52 -12.27
C GLU A 122 10.97 -3.70 -11.03
N LEU A 123 10.81 -2.37 -11.08
CA LEU A 123 10.93 -1.52 -9.89
C LEU A 123 9.65 -1.62 -9.08
N ASP A 124 9.75 -2.15 -7.87
CA ASP A 124 8.65 -2.07 -6.90
C ASP A 124 8.75 -0.71 -6.21
N TRP A 125 7.66 0.04 -6.13
CA TRP A 125 7.68 1.31 -5.41
C TRP A 125 6.44 1.52 -4.55
N HIS A 126 6.61 2.26 -3.47
CA HIS A 126 5.50 2.79 -2.69
C HIS A 126 5.83 4.14 -2.08
N SER A 127 4.80 4.85 -1.64
CA SER A 127 4.93 6.14 -0.98
C SER A 127 4.91 6.00 0.54
N HIS A 128 5.75 6.78 1.21
CA HIS A 128 5.67 7.09 2.64
C HIS A 128 5.27 8.56 2.74
N VAL A 129 3.98 8.88 2.70
CA VAL A 129 3.52 10.23 2.33
C VAL A 129 4.12 11.34 3.20
N ASP A 130 3.91 11.25 4.52
CA ASP A 130 4.31 12.25 5.51
C ASP A 130 5.26 11.64 6.56
N MET A 131 6.07 10.67 6.14
CA MET A 131 7.00 9.95 7.02
C MET A 131 8.35 9.66 6.34
N PRO A 132 9.39 9.28 7.10
CA PRO A 132 10.70 8.95 6.55
C PRO A 132 10.64 7.74 5.60
N THR A 133 11.43 7.75 4.55
CA THR A 133 11.46 6.68 3.52
C THR A 133 12.18 5.40 3.95
N SER A 134 12.36 5.16 5.25
CA SER A 134 13.00 3.92 5.73
C SER A 134 12.02 2.76 5.69
N PRO A 135 12.40 1.56 5.18
CA PRO A 135 11.49 0.42 5.14
C PRO A 135 11.02 0.00 6.55
N SER A 136 9.72 -0.21 6.68
CA SER A 136 9.06 -0.78 7.86
C SER A 136 9.16 -2.31 7.89
N GLY A 137 8.74 -2.94 9.00
CA GLY A 137 8.67 -4.41 9.07
C GLY A 137 7.75 -5.02 8.00
N THR A 138 6.60 -4.39 7.77
CA THR A 138 5.64 -4.79 6.72
C THR A 138 6.27 -4.70 5.33
N ASP A 139 7.09 -3.69 5.07
CA ASP A 139 7.77 -3.55 3.78
C ASP A 139 8.75 -4.71 3.53
N TRP A 140 9.50 -5.11 4.56
CA TRP A 140 10.40 -6.27 4.45
C TRP A 140 9.67 -7.58 4.17
N ASP A 141 8.52 -7.80 4.82
CA ASP A 141 7.68 -8.98 4.59
C ASP A 141 7.10 -8.97 3.16
N ASN A 142 6.71 -7.79 2.66
CA ASN A 142 6.25 -7.61 1.29
C ASN A 142 7.36 -7.86 0.26
N TYR A 143 8.58 -7.36 0.51
CA TYR A 143 9.72 -7.59 -0.39
C TYR A 143 10.11 -9.06 -0.48
N GLU A 144 10.09 -9.81 0.64
CA GLU A 144 10.32 -11.25 0.63
C GLU A 144 9.23 -11.99 -0.17
N SER A 145 7.98 -11.61 0.01
CA SER A 145 6.84 -12.17 -0.74
C SER A 145 6.98 -11.92 -2.25
N MET A 146 7.33 -10.68 -2.64
CA MET A 146 7.58 -10.32 -4.03
C MET A 146 8.82 -11.03 -4.60
N SER A 147 9.87 -11.21 -3.80
CA SER A 147 11.05 -11.98 -4.19
C SER A 147 10.67 -13.43 -4.52
N ALA A 148 9.88 -14.08 -3.67
CA ALA A 148 9.41 -15.45 -3.88
C ALA A 148 8.60 -15.57 -5.19
N LEU A 149 7.67 -14.63 -5.45
CA LEU A 149 6.91 -14.58 -6.72
C LEU A 149 7.81 -14.40 -7.95
N ARG A 150 8.93 -13.67 -7.79
CA ARG A 150 9.95 -13.47 -8.83
C ARG A 150 10.95 -14.63 -8.92
N GLY A 151 10.72 -15.76 -8.21
CA GLY A 151 11.61 -16.91 -8.18
C GLY A 151 12.92 -16.65 -7.43
N HIS A 152 12.83 -15.85 -6.38
CA HIS A 152 13.90 -15.33 -5.53
C HIS A 152 14.94 -14.49 -6.28
N LYS A 153 14.57 -13.83 -7.38
CA LYS A 153 15.45 -12.91 -8.11
C LYS A 153 15.59 -11.58 -7.37
N GLN A 154 16.75 -10.94 -7.52
CA GLN A 154 16.96 -9.57 -7.07
C GLN A 154 16.06 -8.61 -7.85
N PHE A 155 15.57 -7.57 -7.19
CA PHE A 155 14.79 -6.50 -7.82
C PHE A 155 15.01 -5.17 -7.07
N PRO A 156 14.89 -4.02 -7.76
CA PRO A 156 14.95 -2.74 -7.10
C PRO A 156 13.63 -2.41 -6.39
N ALA A 157 13.72 -1.87 -5.18
CA ALA A 157 12.58 -1.40 -4.39
C ALA A 157 12.80 0.06 -3.98
N MET A 158 11.76 0.90 -4.13
CA MET A 158 11.81 2.33 -3.88
C MET A 158 10.74 2.79 -2.90
N ILE A 159 11.15 3.65 -1.96
CA ILE A 159 10.24 4.40 -1.08
C ILE A 159 10.47 5.88 -1.31
N VAL A 160 9.39 6.64 -1.50
CA VAL A 160 9.43 8.09 -1.78
C VAL A 160 8.38 8.83 -0.95
N ASN A 161 8.68 10.07 -0.55
CA ASN A 161 7.74 10.92 0.22
C ASN A 161 7.47 12.29 -0.43
N LYS A 162 6.51 13.04 0.12
CA LYS A 162 6.17 14.40 -0.35
C LYS A 162 7.36 15.36 -0.25
N GLN A 163 8.28 15.11 0.68
CA GLN A 163 9.51 15.89 0.87
C GLN A 163 10.62 15.52 -0.13
N GLN A 164 10.31 14.70 -1.15
CA GLN A 164 11.25 14.28 -2.20
C GLN A 164 12.48 13.56 -1.65
N GLN A 165 12.31 12.87 -0.52
CA GLN A 165 13.30 11.93 -0.01
C GLN A 165 13.07 10.58 -0.68
N PHE A 166 14.16 9.86 -0.91
CA PHE A 166 14.15 8.57 -1.59
C PHE A 166 14.97 7.56 -0.80
N THR A 167 14.43 6.36 -0.67
CA THR A 167 15.21 5.16 -0.40
C THR A 167 15.08 4.27 -1.62
N LEU A 168 16.21 3.87 -2.20
CA LEU A 168 16.24 2.96 -3.33
C LEU A 168 17.26 1.87 -3.03
N ILE A 169 16.81 0.62 -3.06
CA ILE A 169 17.63 -0.54 -2.70
C ILE A 169 17.51 -1.63 -3.77
N ASN A 170 18.56 -2.41 -3.96
CA ASN A 170 18.43 -3.76 -4.51
C ASN A 170 18.03 -4.68 -3.36
N TYR A 171 16.82 -5.19 -3.43
CA TYR A 171 16.44 -6.29 -2.56
C TYR A 171 17.07 -7.59 -3.05
N ILE A 172 17.86 -8.26 -2.20
CA ILE A 172 18.55 -9.51 -2.53
C ILE A 172 17.97 -10.67 -1.72
N SER A 173 17.75 -10.46 -0.42
CA SER A 173 17.09 -11.40 0.50
C SER A 173 16.70 -10.67 1.79
N ALA A 174 15.91 -11.31 2.66
CA ALA A 174 15.59 -10.76 3.99
C ALA A 174 16.81 -10.25 4.80
N ASN A 175 18.01 -10.81 4.61
CA ASN A 175 19.22 -10.43 5.33
C ASN A 175 20.24 -9.63 4.51
N LYS A 176 19.93 -9.33 3.23
CA LYS A 176 20.88 -8.66 2.33
C LYS A 176 20.14 -7.72 1.38
N HIS A 177 20.55 -6.47 1.40
CA HIS A 177 20.13 -5.43 0.47
C HIS A 177 21.27 -4.43 0.32
N ASP A 178 21.35 -3.80 -0.85
CA ASP A 178 22.37 -2.81 -1.16
C ASP A 178 21.70 -1.54 -1.68
N SER A 179 22.18 -0.36 -1.27
CA SER A 179 21.65 0.91 -1.76
C SER A 179 21.94 1.10 -3.25
N ILE A 180 21.03 1.76 -3.96
CA ILE A 180 21.21 2.18 -5.35
C ILE A 180 21.30 3.71 -5.37
N ASP A 181 22.32 4.25 -6.03
CA ASP A 181 22.39 5.69 -6.25
C ASP A 181 21.33 6.13 -7.27
N LEU A 182 20.50 7.12 -6.91
CA LEU A 182 19.44 7.64 -7.77
C LEU A 182 19.80 9.03 -8.33
N TYR A 183 19.64 9.21 -9.63
CA TYR A 183 19.84 10.48 -10.33
C TYR A 183 18.59 10.88 -11.12
N ILE A 184 18.23 12.15 -11.14
CA ILE A 184 17.16 12.65 -12.01
C ILE A 184 17.79 13.19 -13.30
N THR A 185 17.25 12.85 -14.46
CA THR A 185 17.76 13.37 -15.73
C THR A 185 17.54 14.88 -15.83
N ASP A 186 18.52 15.57 -16.40
CA ASP A 186 18.41 17.00 -16.68
C ASP A 186 17.89 17.19 -18.10
N GLU A 187 16.58 17.41 -18.20
CA GLU A 187 15.87 17.66 -19.45
C GLU A 187 14.89 18.82 -19.25
N ASP A 188 14.73 19.67 -20.27
CA ASP A 188 13.71 20.71 -20.26
C ASP A 188 12.35 20.09 -20.59
N ILE A 189 11.35 20.39 -19.77
CA ILE A 189 9.97 19.92 -19.98
C ILE A 189 9.07 21.15 -20.08
N GLU A 190 8.36 21.22 -21.19
CA GLU A 190 7.40 22.29 -21.46
C GLU A 190 6.20 22.21 -20.52
N LYS A 191 5.65 23.36 -20.13
CA LYS A 191 4.50 23.43 -19.21
C LYS A 191 3.31 22.58 -19.68
N ALA A 192 3.02 22.58 -20.98
CA ALA A 192 1.92 21.79 -21.55
C ALA A 192 2.09 20.28 -21.34
N GLU A 193 3.34 19.80 -21.30
CA GLU A 193 3.64 18.40 -21.01
C GLU A 193 3.50 18.09 -19.52
N ILE A 194 3.91 19.00 -18.63
CA ILE A 194 3.65 18.89 -17.18
C ILE A 194 2.15 18.79 -16.90
N ASP A 195 1.34 19.64 -17.54
CA ASP A 195 -0.12 19.63 -17.40
C ASP A 195 -0.74 18.32 -17.92
N ALA A 196 -0.17 17.71 -18.96
CA ALA A 196 -0.60 16.42 -19.46
C ALA A 196 -0.26 15.28 -18.50
N ILE A 197 0.95 15.28 -17.94
CA ILE A 197 1.40 14.30 -16.93
C ILE A 197 0.50 14.38 -15.69
N TYR A 198 0.18 15.58 -15.22
CA TYR A 198 -0.71 15.77 -14.09
C TYR A 198 -2.10 15.16 -14.33
N LYS A 199 -2.69 15.40 -15.51
CA LYS A 199 -4.01 14.85 -15.88
C LYS A 199 -3.99 13.33 -15.98
N GLU A 200 -2.92 12.76 -16.53
CA GLU A 200 -2.73 11.31 -16.56
C GLU A 200 -2.67 10.76 -15.13
N ALA A 201 -1.86 11.38 -14.26
CA ALA A 201 -1.69 10.95 -12.88
C ALA A 201 -3.01 11.01 -12.08
N GLU A 202 -3.78 12.07 -12.27
CA GLU A 202 -5.10 12.24 -11.66
C GLU A 202 -6.10 11.17 -12.13
N ALA A 203 -6.11 10.85 -13.43
CA ALA A 203 -6.96 9.81 -14.00
C ALA A 203 -6.57 8.42 -13.47
N ASP A 204 -5.28 8.13 -13.42
CA ASP A 204 -4.75 6.88 -12.89
C ASP A 204 -5.18 6.70 -11.42
N ILE A 205 -5.01 7.72 -10.56
CA ILE A 205 -5.44 7.66 -9.15
C ILE A 205 -6.94 7.37 -9.04
N LYS A 206 -7.77 8.08 -9.81
CA LYS A 206 -9.23 7.86 -9.80
C LYS A 206 -9.62 6.46 -10.24
N ALA A 207 -8.87 5.87 -11.16
CA ALA A 207 -9.17 4.55 -11.71
C ALA A 207 -8.69 3.40 -10.80
N ASN A 208 -7.59 3.61 -10.07
CA ASN A 208 -6.90 2.51 -9.38
C ASN A 208 -6.93 2.61 -7.85
N CYS A 209 -7.22 3.77 -7.26
CA CYS A 209 -7.25 3.94 -5.81
C CYS A 209 -8.70 4.03 -5.31
N THR A 210 -9.07 3.15 -4.39
CA THR A 210 -10.31 3.26 -3.60
C THR A 210 -9.99 3.64 -2.16
N ARG A 211 -10.88 4.40 -1.52
CA ARG A 211 -10.75 4.77 -0.09
C ARG A 211 -11.72 3.94 0.76
N PRO A 212 -11.32 3.49 1.97
CA PRO A 212 -12.25 2.86 2.88
C PRO A 212 -13.38 3.82 3.27
N ILE A 213 -14.62 3.37 3.17
CA ILE A 213 -15.79 4.10 3.69
C ILE A 213 -16.01 3.66 5.14
N PHE A 214 -15.69 4.54 6.10
CA PHE A 214 -15.99 4.27 7.51
C PHE A 214 -17.46 4.57 7.81
N ILE A 215 -18.30 3.53 7.90
CA ILE A 215 -19.65 3.66 8.46
C ILE A 215 -19.51 3.63 9.99
N LYS A 216 -19.70 4.78 10.65
CA LYS A 216 -19.84 4.82 12.12
C LYS A 216 -21.15 4.12 12.50
N ASP A 217 -21.06 2.85 12.89
CA ASP A 217 -22.19 2.18 13.56
C ASP A 217 -22.32 2.76 14.98
N THR A 218 -23.34 3.60 15.17
CA THR A 218 -23.57 4.30 16.45
C THR A 218 -24.20 3.41 17.53
N LYS A 219 -24.33 2.09 17.33
CA LYS A 219 -24.98 1.21 18.32
C LYS A 219 -24.22 -0.05 18.74
N ALA A 220 -22.98 -0.26 18.33
CA ALA A 220 -22.17 -1.33 18.90
C ALA A 220 -20.69 -0.93 18.94
N ASN A 221 -20.02 -1.17 20.07
CA ASN A 221 -18.56 -1.12 20.20
C ASN A 221 -17.89 -2.28 19.45
N ALA A 222 -18.30 -2.54 18.21
CA ALA A 222 -17.74 -3.55 17.33
C ALA A 222 -17.49 -2.89 15.97
N VAL A 223 -16.22 -2.70 15.64
CA VAL A 223 -15.80 -2.34 14.28
C VAL A 223 -16.07 -3.56 13.40
N THR A 224 -17.17 -3.54 12.66
CA THR A 224 -17.44 -4.52 11.60
C THR A 224 -17.15 -3.90 10.25
N TYR A 225 -16.21 -4.51 9.52
CA TYR A 225 -15.93 -4.20 8.12
C TYR A 225 -17.10 -4.68 7.26
N PRO A 226 -17.81 -3.80 6.54
CA PRO A 226 -18.73 -4.25 5.50
C PRO A 226 -17.89 -4.72 4.31
N THR A 227 -18.05 -5.98 3.91
CA THR A 227 -17.27 -6.60 2.83
C THR A 227 -17.63 -6.12 1.43
N ASP A 228 -18.67 -5.32 1.24
CA ASP A 228 -19.17 -5.06 -0.12
C ASP A 228 -19.78 -3.66 -0.22
N TYR A 229 -18.99 -2.66 -0.62
CA TYR A 229 -19.56 -1.46 -1.25
C TYR A 229 -18.58 -0.78 -2.21
N TYR A 230 -18.62 -1.26 -3.46
CA TYR A 230 -18.10 -0.53 -4.62
C TYR A 230 -19.02 0.67 -4.90
N SER A 231 -18.57 1.86 -4.53
CA SER A 231 -19.18 3.11 -4.96
C SER A 231 -18.06 4.07 -5.35
N GLY A 232 -17.72 4.07 -6.64
CA GLY A 232 -16.91 5.11 -7.24
C GLY A 232 -17.56 6.48 -7.07
N TYR A 233 -16.75 7.50 -7.30
CA TYR A 233 -17.12 8.92 -7.40
C TYR A 233 -17.07 9.73 -6.10
N TYR A 234 -15.90 10.31 -5.77
CA TYR A 234 -15.83 11.62 -5.08
C TYR A 234 -14.63 12.43 -5.56
N GLY A 235 -14.89 13.70 -5.86
CA GLY A 235 -14.01 14.62 -6.57
C GLY A 235 -12.83 15.12 -5.73
N TYR A 236 -11.80 15.53 -6.46
CA TYR A 236 -10.66 16.29 -5.95
C TYR A 236 -11.12 17.63 -5.39
N GLY A 237 -10.69 17.92 -4.17
CA GLY A 237 -10.83 19.22 -3.52
C GLY A 237 -9.76 19.39 -2.46
N ASN A 238 -8.83 20.31 -2.72
CA ASN A 238 -7.72 20.73 -1.90
C ASN A 238 -8.08 21.00 -0.42
N ASN A 239 -7.27 20.48 0.50
CA ASN A 239 -6.51 21.22 1.53
C ASN A 239 -6.32 20.38 2.80
N ALA A 240 -5.06 20.06 3.10
CA ALA A 240 -4.62 19.78 4.46
C ALA A 240 -4.67 21.10 5.25
N ALA A 241 -5.69 21.28 6.11
CA ALA A 241 -5.68 22.21 7.26
C ALA A 241 -6.97 22.24 8.11
N ASP A 242 -8.13 21.71 7.67
CA ASP A 242 -9.43 21.98 8.34
C ASP A 242 -10.17 20.72 8.84
N ASP A 243 -9.45 19.68 9.27
CA ASP A 243 -10.02 18.35 9.53
C ASP A 243 -10.75 18.18 10.87
N LEU A 244 -11.53 19.18 11.29
CA LEU A 244 -12.61 19.05 12.28
C LEU A 244 -13.84 19.96 12.03
N ASP A 245 -14.04 20.53 10.83
CA ASP A 245 -15.28 21.27 10.53
C ASP A 245 -16.36 20.35 9.89
N GLU A 246 -17.07 19.67 10.80
CA GLU A 246 -18.53 19.54 10.83
C GLU A 246 -19.27 19.56 9.48
N CYS A 247 -19.70 18.37 9.01
CA CYS A 247 -20.70 18.28 7.95
C CYS A 247 -22.01 18.93 8.43
N HIS A 248 -22.36 20.12 7.93
CA HIS A 248 -23.58 20.84 8.30
C HIS A 248 -24.60 20.92 7.16
N CYS A 249 -25.87 21.02 7.54
CA CYS A 249 -26.98 21.22 6.62
C CYS A 249 -26.79 22.51 5.82
N LYS A 250 -26.85 22.39 4.48
CA LYS A 250 -26.74 23.52 3.54
C LYS A 250 -27.80 24.60 3.73
N SER A 251 -28.91 24.29 4.40
CA SER A 251 -30.02 25.21 4.63
C SER A 251 -30.00 25.88 6.00
N CYS A 252 -29.70 25.14 7.07
CA CYS A 252 -29.83 25.64 8.45
C CYS A 252 -28.52 25.64 9.24
N GLY A 253 -27.44 25.07 8.69
CA GLY A 253 -26.14 25.04 9.33
C GLY A 253 -26.07 24.16 10.58
N ILE A 254 -27.00 23.21 10.77
CA ILE A 254 -26.96 22.22 11.87
C ILE A 254 -26.14 21.00 11.43
N PRO A 255 -25.36 20.36 12.32
CA PRO A 255 -24.58 19.18 11.96
C PRO A 255 -25.46 18.06 11.41
N LEU A 256 -25.02 17.44 10.33
CA LEU A 256 -25.63 16.30 9.67
C LEU A 256 -25.19 15.04 10.43
N ILE A 257 -26.17 14.27 10.89
CA ILE A 257 -25.96 13.23 11.89
C ILE A 257 -26.13 11.82 11.32
N ASN A 258 -26.66 11.68 10.11
CA ASN A 258 -26.88 10.38 9.47
C ASN A 258 -26.50 10.36 7.98
N SER A 259 -26.40 9.15 7.41
CA SER A 259 -25.92 8.94 6.05
C SER A 259 -26.85 9.51 4.98
N HIS A 260 -28.16 9.58 5.23
CA HIS A 260 -29.11 10.19 4.30
C HIS A 260 -28.84 11.69 4.20
N GLU A 261 -28.78 12.37 5.35
CA GLU A 261 -28.51 13.80 5.45
C GLU A 261 -27.15 14.19 4.86
N LEU A 262 -26.11 13.37 5.11
CA LEU A 262 -24.78 13.56 4.53
C LEU A 262 -24.78 13.42 3.00
N THR A 263 -25.63 12.53 2.47
CA THR A 263 -25.74 12.27 1.02
C THR A 263 -26.49 13.40 0.32
N THR A 264 -27.55 13.92 0.92
CA THR A 264 -28.37 14.99 0.33
C THR A 264 -27.80 16.38 0.64
N GLY A 265 -27.07 16.51 1.74
CA GLY A 265 -26.53 17.75 2.27
C GLY A 265 -27.57 18.60 3.01
N PHE A 266 -28.73 18.04 3.36
CA PHE A 266 -29.79 18.71 4.10
C PHE A 266 -30.18 17.87 5.34
N CYS A 267 -30.49 18.50 6.47
CA CYS A 267 -31.04 17.77 7.61
C CYS A 267 -32.51 17.39 7.34
N GLU A 268 -33.01 16.35 8.02
CA GLU A 268 -34.36 15.82 7.81
C GLU A 268 -35.45 16.92 7.90
N ASP A 269 -35.30 17.86 8.84
CA ASP A 269 -36.23 18.99 9.01
C ASP A 269 -36.25 19.92 7.80
N CYS A 270 -35.08 20.16 7.19
CA CYS A 270 -34.95 21.00 6.00
C CYS A 270 -35.39 20.26 4.73
N GLU A 271 -35.21 18.96 4.65
CA GLU A 271 -35.70 18.16 3.51
C GLU A 271 -37.22 18.10 3.45
N GLY A 272 -37.86 17.93 4.62
CA GLY A 272 -39.32 17.97 4.74
C GLY A 272 -39.90 19.34 4.34
N ALA A 273 -39.21 20.44 4.70
CA ALA A 273 -39.61 21.79 4.34
C ALA A 273 -39.38 22.14 2.86
N LEU A 274 -38.36 21.56 2.24
CA LEU A 274 -38.00 21.78 0.83
C LEU A 274 -38.71 20.82 -0.14
N GLY A 275 -39.47 19.85 0.38
CA GLY A 275 -40.20 18.86 -0.43
C GLY A 275 -39.29 17.90 -1.19
N ILE A 276 -38.06 17.69 -0.69
CA ILE A 276 -37.01 16.87 -1.34
C ILE A 276 -37.30 15.36 -1.18
N VAL A 277 -38.19 14.98 -0.25
CA VAL A 277 -38.59 13.58 -0.03
C VAL A 277 -39.88 13.24 -0.81
N LYS A 278 -39.76 12.26 -1.73
CA LYS A 278 -40.81 11.31 -2.08
C LYS A 278 -40.26 9.90 -2.09
#